data_AF-A0A7X6P8F7-F1
#
_entry.id   AF-A0A7X6P8F7-F1
#
_cell.length_a   1.000
_cell.length_b   1.000
_cell.length_c   1.000
_cell.angle_alpha   90.00
_cell.angle_beta   90.00
_cell.angle_gamma   90.00
#
_symmetry.space_group_name_H-M   'P 1'
#
loop_
_entity.id
_entity.type
_entity.pdbx_description
1 polymer ?
#
loop_
_entity_poly.entity_id
_entity_poly.type
_entity_poly.pdbx_seq_one_letter_code
_entity_poly.pdbx_strand_id
1 'polypeptide(L)'
;SYNNQEIWIGIHCVSNDAFIFYVDDFCILSIGGYIVSNDDPTVPVLNTGLYGNFPNPFNPETTIRFSVKETAPVSITIYNAKGQLIRTLVNNEIKTPGNYSIVWDGKDKNGNTMSSGIYYYKMNSGKYSDTKKMILMK
;
A
#
# COMPACT_ATOMS: atom_id res chain seq x y z
N SER A 1 31.39 -0.44 -4.79
CA SER A 1 31.70 -0.27 -6.23
C SER A 1 32.14 -1.62 -6.77
N TYR A 2 31.38 -2.20 -7.69
CA TYR A 2 31.83 -3.38 -8.43
C TYR A 2 32.54 -2.90 -9.70
N ASN A 3 33.85 -2.63 -9.59
CA ASN A 3 34.84 -2.53 -10.68
C ASN A 3 34.41 -2.03 -12.08
N ASN A 4 33.56 -1.01 -12.21
CA ASN A 4 33.21 -0.39 -13.51
C ASN A 4 32.79 -1.39 -14.62
N GLN A 5 32.25 -2.56 -14.25
CA GLN A 5 31.83 -3.57 -15.21
C GLN A 5 30.31 -3.55 -15.41
N GLU A 6 29.88 -3.60 -16.66
CA GLU A 6 28.48 -3.80 -17.03
C GLU A 6 28.09 -5.27 -16.78
N ILE A 7 27.01 -5.48 -16.03
CA ILE A 7 26.43 -6.80 -15.80
C ILE A 7 25.26 -6.96 -16.75
N TRP A 8 25.34 -7.97 -17.62
CA TRP A 8 24.28 -8.32 -18.56
C TRP A 8 23.57 -9.59 -18.11
N ILE A 9 22.24 -9.54 -18.04
CA ILE A 9 21.40 -10.73 -17.85
C ILE A 9 20.68 -10.99 -19.17
N GLY A 10 20.99 -12.12 -19.81
CA GLY A 10 20.34 -12.56 -21.04
C GLY A 10 19.49 -13.80 -20.78
N ILE A 11 18.24 -13.78 -21.22
CA ILE A 11 17.38 -14.96 -21.28
C ILE A 11 17.31 -15.38 -22.75
N HIS A 12 18.01 -16.45 -23.11
CA HIS A 12 17.94 -17.01 -24.45
C HIS A 12 16.92 -18.15 -24.48
N CYS A 13 15.76 -17.91 -25.09
CA CYS A 13 14.78 -18.96 -25.28
C CYS A 13 14.87 -19.55 -26.68
N VAL A 14 14.95 -20.87 -26.76
CA VAL A 14 15.05 -21.63 -28.01
C VAL A 14 13.84 -22.54 -28.09
N SER A 15 12.73 -22.03 -28.64
CA SER A 15 11.52 -22.82 -28.92
C SER A 15 11.02 -22.50 -30.33
N ASN A 16 10.59 -23.53 -31.04
CA ASN A 16 10.00 -23.41 -32.38
C ASN A 16 8.47 -23.28 -32.35
N ASP A 17 7.85 -23.29 -31.16
CA ASP A 17 6.43 -23.01 -30.94
C ASP A 17 6.23 -21.95 -29.85
N ALA A 18 5.10 -21.24 -29.92
CA ALA A 18 4.78 -20.11 -29.03
C ALA A 18 4.73 -20.54 -27.55
N PHE A 19 5.64 -20.01 -26.75
CA PHE A 19 5.58 -20.07 -25.28
C PHE A 19 5.38 -18.64 -24.75
N ILE A 20 4.52 -18.49 -23.74
CA ILE A 20 4.40 -17.26 -22.96
C ILE A 20 5.20 -17.48 -21.69
N PHE A 21 6.20 -16.64 -21.45
CA PHE A 21 6.97 -16.65 -20.22
C PHE A 21 6.41 -15.57 -19.28
N TYR A 22 5.68 -16.01 -18.25
CA TYR A 22 5.29 -15.14 -17.15
C TYR A 22 6.42 -15.13 -16.13
N VAL A 23 7.11 -14.00 -16.02
CA VAL A 23 7.96 -13.71 -14.85
C VAL A 23 7.08 -12.97 -13.87
N ASP A 24 6.96 -13.53 -12.68
CA ASP A 24 6.58 -12.76 -11.51
C ASP A 24 7.78 -12.67 -10.57
N ASP A 25 7.84 -11.60 -9.78
CA ASP A 25 8.87 -11.24 -8.79
C ASP A 25 10.32 -11.67 -9.12
N PHE A 26 11.15 -10.71 -9.58
CA PHE A 26 12.61 -10.90 -9.74
C PHE A 26 13.41 -9.87 -8.92
N CYS A 27 14.59 -10.26 -8.42
CA CYS A 27 15.47 -9.40 -7.61
C CYS A 27 16.96 -9.57 -7.96
N ILE A 28 17.74 -8.48 -7.88
CA ILE A 28 19.20 -8.46 -8.06
C ILE A 28 19.85 -7.82 -6.82
N LEU A 29 20.90 -8.45 -6.29
CA LEU A 29 21.70 -7.95 -5.15
C LEU A 29 23.08 -7.45 -5.64
N SER A 30 23.54 -6.30 -5.13
CA SER A 30 24.89 -5.74 -5.36
C SER A 30 25.65 -5.61 -4.03
N ILE A 31 26.93 -5.98 -3.98
CA ILE A 31 27.70 -5.89 -2.73
C ILE A 31 28.18 -4.45 -2.49
N GLY A 32 27.32 -3.74 -1.76
CA GLY A 32 27.56 -2.58 -0.89
C GLY A 32 26.91 -2.75 0.49
N GLY A 33 26.40 -3.95 0.77
CA GLY A 33 26.46 -4.54 2.11
C GLY A 33 25.25 -4.38 3.01
N TYR A 34 24.05 -4.72 2.54
CA TYR A 34 23.11 -5.44 3.41
C TYR A 34 22.69 -6.71 2.68
N ILE A 35 23.22 -7.85 3.13
CA ILE A 35 22.66 -9.16 2.85
C ILE A 35 21.58 -9.34 3.91
N VAL A 36 20.32 -9.22 3.51
CA VAL A 36 19.20 -9.55 4.40
C VAL A 36 18.95 -11.05 4.34
N SER A 37 18.61 -11.65 5.48
CA SER A 37 18.12 -13.04 5.51
C SER A 37 16.95 -13.18 4.53
N ASN A 38 16.82 -14.35 3.88
CA ASN A 38 15.62 -14.71 3.11
C ASN A 38 14.34 -14.78 3.99
N ASP A 39 14.49 -14.60 5.30
CA ASP A 39 13.38 -14.56 6.27
C ASP A 39 12.68 -13.19 6.37
N ASP A 40 13.07 -12.18 5.59
CA ASP A 40 12.31 -10.93 5.55
C ASP A 40 12.16 -10.40 4.11
N PRO A 41 11.00 -10.61 3.45
CA PRO A 41 10.71 -10.10 2.13
C PRO A 41 10.37 -8.61 2.25
N THR A 42 11.32 -7.78 2.66
CA THR A 42 11.18 -6.33 2.60
C THR A 42 11.46 -5.89 1.18
N VAL A 43 10.49 -6.17 0.28
CA VAL A 43 10.46 -5.53 -1.04
C VAL A 43 10.54 -4.02 -0.80
N PRO A 44 11.56 -3.33 -1.32
CA PRO A 44 11.76 -1.92 -1.05
C PRO A 44 10.54 -1.14 -1.55
N VAL A 45 9.94 -0.36 -0.66
CA VAL A 45 8.85 0.54 -1.01
C VAL A 45 9.40 1.66 -1.89
N LEU A 46 8.98 1.69 -3.15
CA LEU A 46 9.47 2.66 -4.13
C LEU A 46 8.86 4.06 -3.95
N ASN A 47 7.63 4.14 -3.42
CA ASN A 47 6.88 5.38 -3.23
C ASN A 47 5.97 5.34 -2.01
N THR A 48 5.68 6.51 -1.44
CA THR A 48 4.57 6.68 -0.47
C THR A 48 3.27 6.70 -1.27
N GLY A 49 2.31 5.86 -0.89
CA GLY A 49 1.09 5.67 -1.66
C GLY A 49 -0.10 5.24 -0.81
N LEU A 50 -1.27 5.77 -1.11
CA LEU A 50 -2.55 5.23 -0.69
C LEU A 50 -3.07 4.31 -1.79
N TYR A 51 -3.52 3.11 -1.44
CA TYR A 51 -4.06 2.13 -2.38
C TYR A 51 -5.56 1.92 -2.17
N GLY A 52 -6.17 1.15 -3.06
CA GLY A 52 -7.58 0.77 -2.94
C GLY A 52 -7.86 -0.01 -1.66
N ASN A 53 -9.12 0.02 -1.24
CA ASN A 53 -9.61 -0.79 -0.13
C ASN A 53 -10.22 -2.09 -0.65
N PHE A 54 -10.06 -3.19 0.08
CA PHE A 54 -10.65 -4.49 -0.25
C PHE A 54 -11.29 -5.13 0.99
N PRO A 55 -12.53 -5.66 0.88
CA PRO A 55 -13.42 -5.60 -0.29
C PRO A 55 -13.94 -4.17 -0.58
N ASN A 56 -14.45 -3.93 -1.80
CA ASN A 56 -15.17 -2.70 -2.17
C ASN A 56 -16.12 -3.01 -3.35
N PRO A 57 -17.46 -2.95 -3.19
CA PRO A 57 -18.21 -2.61 -1.96
C PRO A 57 -17.93 -3.56 -0.79
N PHE A 58 -18.18 -3.12 0.44
CA PHE A 58 -17.86 -3.90 1.66
C PHE A 58 -19.01 -3.94 2.67
N ASN A 59 -19.00 -4.96 3.54
CA ASN A 59 -19.98 -5.15 4.63
C ASN A 59 -19.40 -6.00 5.79
N PRO A 60 -19.35 -5.51 7.05
CA PRO A 60 -19.27 -4.10 7.44
C PRO A 60 -17.82 -3.58 7.36
N GLU A 61 -16.84 -4.43 7.06
CA GLU A 61 -15.42 -4.07 7.14
C GLU A 61 -14.68 -4.09 5.81
N THR A 62 -13.67 -3.22 5.71
CA THR A 62 -12.75 -3.16 4.57
C THR A 62 -11.34 -2.88 5.03
N THR A 63 -10.35 -3.41 4.31
CA THR A 63 -8.94 -3.15 4.56
C THR A 63 -8.42 -2.07 3.62
N ILE A 64 -7.92 -0.97 4.17
CA ILE A 64 -7.23 0.09 3.45
C ILE A 64 -5.74 -0.23 3.45
N ARG A 65 -5.11 -0.28 2.26
CA ARG A 65 -3.67 -0.52 2.10
C ARG A 65 -2.96 0.79 1.76
N PHE A 66 -1.76 0.96 2.30
CA PHE A 66 -0.90 2.11 2.01
C PHE A 66 0.58 1.75 2.18
N SER A 67 1.45 2.58 1.63
CA SER A 67 2.90 2.43 1.72
C SER A 67 3.55 3.75 2.13
N VAL A 68 4.69 3.64 2.78
CA VAL A 68 5.50 4.77 3.23
C VAL A 68 6.92 4.53 2.73
N LYS A 69 7.47 5.47 1.94
CA LYS A 69 8.83 5.36 1.38
C LYS A 69 9.91 5.77 2.39
N GLU A 70 9.64 6.82 3.15
CA GLU A 70 10.58 7.45 4.08
C GLU A 70 9.88 7.65 5.42
N THR A 71 10.63 7.55 6.53
CA THR A 71 10.06 7.71 7.87
C THR A 71 9.32 9.03 7.99
N ALA A 72 8.01 8.97 8.23
CA ALA A 72 7.15 10.15 8.25
C ALA A 72 5.92 9.91 9.14
N PRO A 73 5.33 10.99 9.69
CA PRO A 73 4.01 10.90 10.31
C PRO A 73 2.96 10.52 9.26
N VAL A 74 2.03 9.65 9.63
CA VAL A 74 0.89 9.23 8.80
C VAL A 74 -0.41 9.53 9.54
N SER A 75 -1.37 10.10 8.81
CA SER A 75 -2.75 10.26 9.27
C SER A 75 -3.71 9.69 8.23
N ILE A 76 -4.64 8.85 8.66
CA ILE A 76 -5.70 8.26 7.83
C ILE A 76 -7.05 8.59 8.45
N THR A 77 -7.90 9.26 7.67
CA THR A 77 -9.18 9.81 8.12
C THR A 77 -10.30 9.45 7.16
N ILE A 78 -11.47 9.13 7.71
CA ILE A 78 -12.67 8.73 6.99
C ILE A 78 -13.69 9.86 7.01
N TYR A 79 -14.28 10.16 5.85
CA TYR A 79 -15.29 11.19 5.65
C TYR A 79 -16.52 10.60 4.95
N ASN A 80 -17.69 11.18 5.20
CA ASN A 80 -18.88 10.89 4.40
C ASN A 80 -18.92 11.75 3.13
N ALA A 81 -19.93 11.54 2.28
CA ALA A 81 -20.12 12.28 1.03
C ALA A 81 -20.31 13.80 1.20
N LYS A 82 -20.64 14.28 2.40
CA LYS A 82 -20.75 15.71 2.73
C LYS A 82 -19.41 16.30 3.21
N GLY A 83 -18.33 15.52 3.22
CA GLY A 83 -17.02 15.93 3.75
C GLY A 83 -16.96 15.98 5.28
N GLN A 84 -17.95 15.42 5.99
CA GLN A 84 -17.93 15.39 7.46
C GLN A 84 -17.02 14.27 7.93
N LEU A 85 -16.15 14.57 8.91
CA LEU A 85 -15.25 13.59 9.53
C LEU A 85 -16.07 12.54 10.29
N ILE A 86 -15.90 11.28 9.92
CA ILE A 86 -16.55 10.12 10.55
C ILE A 86 -15.64 9.50 11.61
N ARG A 87 -14.39 9.21 11.24
CA ARG A 87 -13.43 8.54 12.12
C ARG A 87 -12.00 8.79 11.65
N THR A 88 -11.08 8.94 12.60
CA THR A 88 -9.63 8.88 12.35
C THR A 88 -9.15 7.47 12.66
N LEU A 89 -8.52 6.80 11.69
CA LEU A 89 -8.00 5.43 11.85
C LEU A 89 -6.53 5.43 12.28
N VAL A 90 -5.75 6.36 11.76
CA VAL A 90 -4.35 6.60 12.14
C VAL A 90 -4.21 8.08 12.44
N ASN A 91 -3.66 8.44 13.60
CA ASN A 91 -3.54 9.84 14.02
C ASN A 91 -2.08 10.25 14.20
N ASN A 92 -1.49 10.83 13.15
CA ASN A 92 -0.13 11.38 13.18
C ASN A 92 0.93 10.40 13.72
N GLU A 93 0.79 9.11 13.37
CA GLU A 93 1.70 8.07 13.84
C GLU A 93 2.96 8.04 12.97
N ILE A 94 4.14 7.98 13.59
CA ILE A 94 5.39 7.81 12.86
C ILE A 94 5.44 6.39 12.29
N LYS A 95 5.56 6.27 10.96
CA LYS A 95 5.77 4.99 10.26
C LYS A 95 7.15 5.01 9.60
N THR A 96 7.86 3.89 9.66
CA THR A 96 9.11 3.66 8.93
C THR A 96 8.81 3.31 7.46
N PRO A 97 9.83 3.15 6.59
CA PRO A 97 9.60 2.62 5.26
C PRO A 97 8.93 1.24 5.31
N GLY A 98 7.85 1.04 4.57
CA GLY A 98 7.10 -0.21 4.61
C GLY A 98 5.71 -0.15 3.99
N ASN A 99 5.12 -1.32 3.80
CA ASN A 99 3.73 -1.50 3.42
C ASN A 99 2.88 -1.75 4.66
N TYR A 100 1.69 -1.15 4.68
CA TYR A 100 0.81 -1.15 5.83
C TYR A 100 -0.64 -1.39 5.41
N SER A 101 -1.42 -1.90 6.35
CA SER A 101 -2.86 -2.06 6.20
C SER A 101 -3.57 -1.62 7.47
N ILE A 102 -4.79 -1.10 7.32
CA ILE A 102 -5.67 -0.79 8.43
C ILE A 102 -7.12 -1.11 8.07
N VAL A 103 -7.87 -1.62 9.04
CA VAL A 103 -9.28 -1.98 8.87
C VAL A 103 -10.17 -0.83 9.29
N TRP A 104 -11.19 -0.55 8.48
CA TRP A 104 -12.36 0.21 8.92
C TRP A 104 -13.56 -0.74 9.04
N ASP A 105 -14.24 -0.70 10.17
CA ASP A 105 -15.37 -1.53 10.57
C ASP A 105 -16.75 -0.90 10.23
N GLY A 106 -16.76 0.17 9.46
CA GLY A 106 -17.98 0.90 9.12
C GLY A 106 -18.60 1.68 10.30
N LYS A 107 -17.84 1.95 11.38
CA LYS A 107 -18.32 2.72 12.54
C LYS A 107 -17.71 4.13 12.61
N ASP A 108 -18.44 5.04 13.23
CA ASP A 108 -17.95 6.38 13.60
C ASP A 108 -17.07 6.35 14.86
N LYS A 109 -16.56 7.51 15.27
CA LYS A 109 -15.75 7.67 16.50
C LYS A 109 -16.47 7.28 17.81
N ASN A 110 -17.81 7.27 17.82
CA ASN A 110 -18.64 6.93 18.98
C ASN A 110 -19.05 5.44 18.96
N GLY A 111 -18.61 4.67 17.96
CA GLY A 111 -19.00 3.27 17.78
C GLY A 111 -20.35 3.07 17.10
N ASN A 112 -21.01 4.13 16.63
CA ASN A 112 -22.26 4.00 15.89
C ASN A 112 -21.98 3.47 14.49
N THR A 113 -22.84 2.57 14.02
CA THR A 113 -22.66 2.00 12.69
C THR A 113 -23.16 2.95 11.63
N MET A 114 -22.35 3.18 10.60
CA MET A 114 -22.69 4.03 9.48
C MET A 114 -23.71 3.37 8.54
N SER A 115 -24.47 4.19 7.81
CA SER A 115 -25.44 3.75 6.80
C SER A 115 -24.76 3.39 5.48
N SER A 116 -25.39 2.54 4.66
CA SER A 116 -24.95 2.26 3.30
C SER A 116 -24.74 3.55 2.51
N GLY A 117 -23.68 3.63 1.72
CA GLY A 117 -23.37 4.82 0.94
C GLY A 117 -21.89 4.98 0.60
N ILE A 118 -21.59 6.13 0.01
CA ILE A 118 -20.22 6.51 -0.40
C ILE A 118 -19.51 7.17 0.77
N TYR A 119 -18.30 6.71 1.01
CA TYR A 119 -17.36 7.27 1.96
C TYR A 119 -16.02 7.53 1.29
N TYR A 120 -15.23 8.41 1.89
CA TYR A 120 -13.91 8.78 1.42
C TYR A 120 -12.89 8.52 2.53
N TYR A 121 -11.72 8.02 2.16
CA TYR A 121 -10.59 7.93 3.07
C TYR A 121 -9.43 8.74 2.51
N LYS A 122 -8.81 9.53 3.38
CA LYS A 122 -7.70 10.42 3.04
C LYS A 122 -6.48 10.04 3.86
N MET A 123 -5.35 9.91 3.17
CA MET A 123 -4.04 9.78 3.78
C MET A 123 -3.28 11.11 3.67
N ASN A 124 -2.60 11.50 4.74
CA ASN A 124 -1.55 12.52 4.69
C ASN A 124 -0.26 11.94 5.27
N SER A 125 0.88 12.15 4.59
CA SER A 125 2.19 11.78 5.11
C SER A 125 3.29 12.66 4.52
N GLY A 126 3.92 13.50 5.35
CA GLY A 126 4.87 14.51 4.88
C GLY A 126 4.23 15.42 3.81
N LYS A 127 4.80 15.42 2.59
CA LYS A 127 4.25 16.16 1.43
C LYS A 127 3.18 15.38 0.63
N TYR A 128 2.99 14.09 0.93
CA TYR A 128 2.03 13.24 0.24
C TYR A 128 0.62 13.44 0.82
N SER A 129 -0.36 13.60 -0.07
CA SER A 129 -1.78 13.62 0.27
C SER A 129 -2.57 12.96 -0.85
N ASP A 130 -3.38 11.95 -0.53
CA ASP A 130 -4.26 11.29 -1.49
C ASP A 130 -5.59 10.94 -0.84
N THR A 131 -6.66 10.91 -1.64
CA THR A 131 -8.02 10.61 -1.21
C THR A 131 -8.64 9.60 -2.15
N LYS A 132 -9.26 8.56 -1.59
CA LYS A 132 -9.97 7.54 -2.36
C LYS A 132 -11.38 7.32 -1.84
N LYS A 133 -12.23 6.76 -2.70
CA LYS A 133 -13.64 6.47 -2.40
C LYS A 133 -13.84 4.99 -2.08
N MET A 134 -14.83 4.70 -1.23
CA MET A 134 -15.29 3.35 -0.91
C MET A 134 -16.81 3.32 -0.74
N ILE A 135 -17.40 2.15 -0.92
CA ILE A 135 -18.86 1.95 -0.86
C ILE A 135 -19.17 0.96 0.27
N LEU A 136 -19.82 1.45 1.33
CA LEU A 136 -20.38 0.61 2.38
C LEU A 136 -21.74 0.09 1.91
N MET A 137 -21.94 -1.21 1.98
CA MET A 137 -23.18 -1.90 1.66
C MET A 137 -23.64 -2.66 2.89
N LYS A 138 -24.90 -2.49 3.28
CA LYS A 138 -25.60 -3.27 4.30
C LYS A 138 -26.86 -3.84 3.71
#